data_AF-A0A1Y1KYM0-F1
#
_entry.id   AF-A0A1Y1KYM0-F1
#
_cell.length_a   1.000
_cell.length_b   1.000
_cell.length_c   1.000
_cell.angle_alpha   90.00
_cell.angle_beta   90.00
_cell.angle_gamma   90.00
#
_symmetry.space_group_name_H-M   'P 1'
#
loop_
_entity.id
_entity.type
_entity.pdbx_description
1 polymer ?
#
loop_
_entity_poly.entity_id
_entity_poly.type
_entity_poly.pdbx_seq_one_letter_code
_entity_poly.pdbx_strand_id
1 'polypeptide(L)'
;KGAMNDPTRAYLIWEANPRPAGIPFNLTPFVLTFNHIDDKLRPWIAPTDSRLRPDQRAMEDGEYDFAATEKNRLEEAQRARRRVRESKGEEFVPAWFSKETCEITGESYWKFNGKYWQQREKAG
;
A
#
# COMPACT_ATOMS: atom_id res chain seq x y z
N LYS A 1 -42.66 -7.14 26.43
CA LYS A 1 -41.17 -7.26 26.37
C LYS A 1 -40.84 -8.50 25.55
N GLY A 2 -40.60 -8.34 24.25
CA GLY A 2 -40.30 -9.46 23.34
C GLY A 2 -38.90 -9.99 23.60
N ALA A 3 -38.76 -11.32 23.60
CA ALA A 3 -37.54 -12.05 23.89
C ALA A 3 -36.38 -11.59 22.97
N MET A 4 -35.17 -11.50 23.50
CA MET A 4 -33.95 -11.08 22.78
C MET A 4 -33.47 -12.09 21.71
N ASN A 5 -34.26 -13.12 21.38
CA ASN A 5 -33.85 -14.28 20.60
C ASN A 5 -34.83 -14.62 19.47
N ASP A 6 -35.36 -13.61 18.78
CA ASP A 6 -36.11 -13.83 17.55
C ASP A 6 -35.13 -13.93 16.36
N PRO A 7 -34.97 -15.12 15.74
CA PRO A 7 -34.04 -15.32 14.61
C PRO A 7 -34.49 -14.60 13.32
N THR A 8 -35.70 -14.03 13.29
CA THR A 8 -36.22 -13.26 12.15
C THR A 8 -36.04 -11.75 12.29
N ARG A 9 -35.56 -11.28 13.44
CA ARG A 9 -35.33 -9.86 13.69
C ARG A 9 -34.08 -9.38 12.96
N ALA A 10 -34.26 -8.50 11.98
CA ALA A 10 -33.15 -7.81 11.35
C ALA A 10 -32.38 -6.96 12.37
N TYR A 11 -31.05 -7.05 12.34
CA TYR A 11 -30.14 -6.19 13.08
C TYR A 11 -28.99 -5.76 12.18
N LEU A 12 -28.44 -4.57 12.46
CA LEU A 12 -27.36 -4.01 11.67
C LEU A 12 -26.06 -4.79 11.94
N ILE A 13 -25.46 -5.36 10.90
CA ILE A 13 -24.17 -6.07 10.98
C ILE A 13 -23.01 -5.11 10.72
N TRP A 14 -23.17 -4.24 9.73
CA TRP A 14 -22.16 -3.28 9.33
C TRP A 14 -22.80 -2.10 8.64
N GLU A 15 -22.23 -0.91 8.88
CA GLU A 15 -22.57 0.33 8.21
C GLU A 15 -21.29 1.03 7.76
N ALA A 16 -21.35 1.69 6.61
CA ALA A 16 -20.23 2.46 6.11
C ALA A 16 -20.03 3.74 6.95
N ASN A 17 -18.78 4.09 7.21
CA ASN A 17 -18.47 5.38 7.82
C ASN A 17 -18.96 6.54 6.93
N PRO A 18 -19.45 7.65 7.52
CA PRO A 18 -19.87 8.81 6.76
C PRO A 18 -18.70 9.41 5.98
N ARG A 19 -18.98 9.92 4.78
CA ARG A 19 -17.97 10.55 3.93
C ARG A 19 -17.84 12.03 4.29
N PRO A 20 -16.62 12.53 4.56
CA PRO A 20 -16.40 13.94 4.85
C PRO A 20 -16.62 14.78 3.60
N ALA A 21 -17.19 15.97 3.78
CA ALA A 21 -17.35 16.95 2.71
C ALA A 21 -16.11 17.85 2.59
N GLY A 22 -15.87 18.42 1.41
CA GLY A 22 -14.81 19.41 1.20
C GLY A 22 -13.38 18.86 1.11
N ILE A 23 -13.23 17.55 0.93
CA ILE A 23 -11.93 16.91 0.72
C ILE A 23 -11.69 16.61 -0.77
N PRO A 24 -10.45 16.78 -1.27
CA PRO A 24 -10.09 16.37 -2.63
C PRO A 24 -10.33 14.88 -2.88
N PHE A 25 -10.60 14.54 -4.14
CA PHE A 25 -10.67 13.15 -4.65
C PHE A 25 -11.73 12.23 -3.99
N ASN A 26 -12.70 12.77 -3.23
CA ASN A 26 -13.79 12.01 -2.60
C ASN A 26 -13.31 10.83 -1.71
N LEU A 27 -12.16 11.01 -1.04
CA LEU A 27 -11.56 9.97 -0.20
C LEU A 27 -12.41 9.66 1.05
N THR A 28 -12.18 8.51 1.68
CA THR A 28 -12.79 8.23 2.99
C THR A 28 -11.87 8.73 4.11
N PRO A 29 -12.38 8.95 5.34
CA PRO A 29 -11.53 9.31 6.48
C PRO A 29 -10.38 8.31 6.69
N PHE A 30 -10.63 7.03 6.42
CA PHE A 30 -9.61 5.99 6.54
C PHE A 30 -8.52 6.13 5.47
N VAL A 31 -8.90 6.33 4.20
CA VAL A 31 -7.94 6.46 3.08
C VAL A 31 -7.08 7.71 3.22
N LEU A 32 -7.60 8.80 3.77
CA LEU A 32 -6.81 10.01 4.06
C LEU A 32 -5.59 9.73 4.95
N THR A 33 -5.64 8.70 5.80
CA THR A 33 -4.53 8.36 6.68
C THR A 33 -3.42 7.54 6.00
N PHE A 34 -3.68 6.97 4.82
CA PHE A 34 -2.78 5.99 4.21
C PHE A 34 -1.44 6.60 3.80
N ASN A 35 -1.45 7.80 3.23
CA ASN A 35 -0.25 8.45 2.72
C ASN A 35 0.35 9.49 3.70
N HIS A 36 -0.19 9.60 4.91
CA HIS A 36 0.41 10.47 5.93
C HIS A 36 1.73 9.89 6.45
N ILE A 37 2.75 10.74 6.55
CA ILE A 37 4.07 10.42 7.10
C ILE A 37 4.49 11.56 8.04
N ASP A 38 4.76 11.22 9.30
CA ASP A 38 5.27 12.16 10.29
C ASP A 38 6.75 11.86 10.62
N ASP A 39 7.37 12.75 11.39
CA ASP A 39 8.78 12.61 11.80
C ASP A 39 9.02 11.41 12.72
N LYS A 40 7.95 10.86 13.33
CA LYS A 40 8.02 9.67 14.18
C LYS A 40 8.04 8.38 13.36
N LEU A 41 7.33 8.33 12.24
CA LEU A 41 7.23 7.19 11.36
C LEU A 41 8.36 7.16 10.32
N ARG A 42 8.76 8.32 9.80
CA ARG A 42 9.75 8.47 8.72
C ARG A 42 11.06 7.70 8.94
N PRO A 43 11.66 7.64 10.16
CA PRO A 43 12.89 6.88 10.39
C PRO A 43 12.74 5.37 10.26
N TRP A 44 11.51 4.83 10.37
CA TRP A 44 11.26 3.39 10.47
C TRP A 44 10.83 2.73 9.16
N ILE A 45 10.39 3.52 8.17
CA ILE A 45 9.87 2.95 6.92
C ILE A 45 11.00 2.65 5.94
N ALA A 46 10.84 1.58 5.17
CA ALA A 46 11.79 1.26 4.12
C ALA A 46 11.83 2.38 3.06
N PRO A 47 12.96 2.61 2.38
CA PRO A 47 13.05 3.58 1.27
C PRO A 47 12.07 3.30 0.12
N THR A 48 11.49 2.11 0.08
CA THR A 48 10.50 1.67 -0.91
C THR A 48 9.04 1.89 -0.49
N ASP A 49 8.77 2.46 0.69
CA ASP A 49 7.41 2.76 1.15
C ASP A 49 6.74 3.82 0.26
N SER A 50 5.47 3.63 -0.09
CA SER A 50 4.74 4.52 -1.00
C SER A 50 4.65 5.96 -0.50
N ARG A 51 4.72 6.20 0.82
CA ARG A 51 4.71 7.56 1.39
C ARG A 51 5.90 8.41 0.96
N LEU A 52 6.99 7.76 0.52
CA LEU A 52 8.20 8.40 0.03
C LEU A 52 8.18 8.63 -1.48
N ARG A 53 7.09 8.27 -2.18
CA ARG A 53 6.98 8.38 -3.64
C ARG A 53 6.72 9.85 -4.03
N PRO A 54 7.67 10.53 -4.70
CA PRO A 54 7.63 11.97 -4.88
C PRO A 54 6.52 12.47 -5.82
N ASP A 55 6.20 11.73 -6.88
CA ASP A 55 5.10 12.06 -7.80
C ASP A 55 3.73 12.00 -7.12
N GLN A 56 3.51 11.00 -6.25
CA GLN A 56 2.28 10.89 -5.48
C GLN A 56 2.15 12.00 -4.44
N ARG A 57 3.24 12.35 -3.73
CA ARG A 57 3.26 13.48 -2.79
C ARG A 57 2.94 14.80 -3.51
N ALA A 58 3.61 15.07 -4.61
CA ALA A 58 3.38 16.27 -5.42
C ALA A 58 1.92 16.38 -5.90
N MET A 59 1.30 15.26 -6.29
CA MET A 59 -0.11 15.23 -6.68
C MET A 59 -1.05 15.54 -5.50
N GLU A 60 -0.77 15.02 -4.30
CA GLU A 60 -1.54 15.31 -3.09
C GLU A 60 -1.43 16.80 -2.69
N ASP A 61 -0.27 17.41 -2.92
CA ASP A 61 0.00 18.82 -2.61
C ASP A 61 -0.49 19.78 -3.72
N GLY A 62 -1.04 19.25 -4.82
CA GLY A 62 -1.57 20.03 -5.95
C GLY A 62 -0.54 20.48 -6.98
N GLU A 63 0.70 20.01 -6.87
CA GLU A 63 1.81 20.33 -7.77
C GLU A 63 1.80 19.42 -9.02
N TYR A 64 0.78 19.54 -9.87
CA TYR A 64 0.52 18.58 -10.96
C TYR A 64 1.64 18.48 -12.00
N ASP A 65 2.27 19.59 -12.37
CA ASP A 65 3.38 19.59 -13.34
C ASP A 65 4.62 18.89 -12.78
N PHE A 66 4.92 19.12 -11.50
CA PHE A 66 6.01 18.45 -10.80
C PHE A 66 5.72 16.95 -10.63
N ALA A 67 4.49 16.59 -10.27
CA ALA A 67 4.04 15.20 -10.21
C ALA A 67 4.24 14.46 -11.54
N ALA A 68 3.89 15.10 -12.67
CA ALA A 68 4.07 14.52 -14.00
C ALA A 68 5.55 14.29 -14.33
N THR A 69 6.41 15.24 -13.96
CA THR A 69 7.86 15.16 -14.15
C THR A 69 8.46 14.00 -13.36
N GLU A 70 8.13 13.90 -12.07
CA GLU A 70 8.63 12.81 -11.20
C GLU A 70 8.09 11.45 -11.61
N LYS A 71 6.84 11.38 -12.08
CA LYS A 71 6.25 10.14 -12.61
C LYS A 71 7.07 9.61 -13.79
N ASN A 72 7.36 10.48 -14.77
CA ASN A 72 8.16 10.09 -15.94
C ASN A 72 9.54 9.59 -15.52
N ARG A 73 10.22 10.32 -14.62
CA ARG A 73 11.53 9.94 -14.08
C ARG A 73 11.52 8.55 -13.43
N LEU A 74 10.52 8.27 -12.59
CA LEU A 74 10.40 6.98 -11.90
C LEU A 74 10.11 5.82 -12.86
N GLU A 75 9.19 6.01 -13.80
CA GLU A 75 8.83 4.99 -14.78
C GLU A 75 9.99 4.66 -15.73
N GLU A 76 10.74 5.68 -16.18
CA GLU A 76 11.93 5.49 -17.00
C GLU A 76 13.03 4.74 -16.26
N ALA A 77 13.29 5.11 -15.00
CA ALA A 77 14.24 4.42 -14.15
C ALA A 77 13.84 2.95 -13.91
N GLN A 78 12.56 2.67 -13.70
CA GLN A 78 12.04 1.31 -13.58
C GLN A 78 12.24 0.52 -14.89
N ARG A 79 11.88 1.11 -16.03
CA ARG A 79 12.08 0.51 -17.36
C ARG A 79 13.56 0.24 -17.66
N ALA A 80 14.46 1.13 -17.26
CA ALA A 80 15.90 0.94 -17.41
C ALA A 80 16.43 -0.22 -16.55
N ARG A 81 16.06 -0.25 -15.25
CA ARG A 81 16.43 -1.36 -14.35
C ARG A 81 15.92 -2.71 -14.84
N ARG A 82 14.72 -2.75 -15.41
CA ARG A 82 14.15 -3.97 -16.01
C ARG A 82 14.99 -4.44 -17.21
N ARG A 83 15.29 -3.56 -18.16
CA ARG A 83 16.12 -3.87 -19.34
C ARG A 83 17.49 -4.42 -18.96
N VAL A 84 18.15 -3.82 -17.97
CA VAL A 84 19.45 -4.30 -17.46
C VAL A 84 19.32 -5.71 -16.89
N ARG A 85 18.28 -5.97 -16.08
CA ARG A 85 18.04 -7.29 -15.49
C ARG A 85 17.79 -8.36 -16.55
N GLU A 86 16.94 -8.06 -17.53
CA GLU A 86 16.63 -8.96 -18.65
C GLU A 86 17.87 -9.25 -19.50
N SER A 87 18.72 -8.25 -19.78
CA SER A 87 19.98 -8.45 -20.52
C SER A 87 20.99 -9.37 -19.83
N LYS A 88 20.87 -9.51 -18.50
CA LYS A 88 21.70 -10.41 -17.68
C LYS A 88 21.07 -11.80 -17.49
N GLY A 89 19.84 -12.02 -17.96
CA GLY A 89 19.09 -13.24 -17.67
C GLY A 89 18.71 -13.40 -16.20
N GLU A 90 18.67 -12.31 -15.43
CA GLU A 90 18.31 -12.33 -14.02
C GLU A 90 16.79 -12.23 -13.83
N GLU A 91 16.22 -12.96 -12.87
CA GLU A 91 14.82 -12.83 -12.49
C GLU A 91 14.62 -11.79 -11.37
N PHE A 92 13.45 -11.15 -11.33
CA PHE A 92 13.10 -10.28 -10.23
C PHE A 92 12.62 -11.09 -9.03
N VAL A 93 13.27 -10.90 -7.88
CA VAL A 93 12.89 -11.51 -6.60
C VAL A 93 12.38 -10.43 -5.64
N PRO A 94 11.10 -10.50 -5.20
CA PRO A 94 10.58 -9.59 -4.19
C PRO A 94 11.28 -9.74 -2.83
N ALA A 95 11.49 -8.63 -2.12
CA ALA A 95 12.22 -8.64 -0.85
C ALA A 95 11.42 -9.25 0.32
N TRP A 96 10.09 -9.05 0.34
CA TRP A 96 9.24 -9.33 1.52
C TRP A 96 8.29 -10.53 1.34
N PHE A 97 8.22 -11.08 0.13
CA PHE A 97 7.31 -12.16 -0.20
C PHE A 97 7.99 -13.22 -1.07
N SER A 98 7.57 -14.47 -0.93
CA SER A 98 7.94 -15.59 -1.80
C SER A 98 6.70 -16.24 -2.38
N LYS A 99 6.81 -16.80 -3.59
CA LYS A 99 5.71 -17.54 -4.22
C LYS A 99 5.59 -18.92 -3.57
N GLU A 100 4.40 -19.31 -3.15
CA GLU A 100 4.11 -20.61 -2.52
C GLU A 100 2.75 -21.13 -2.98
N THR A 101 2.44 -22.39 -2.71
CA THR A 101 1.18 -23.03 -3.08
C THR A 101 0.34 -23.29 -1.83
N CYS A 102 -0.92 -22.89 -1.85
CA CYS A 102 -1.84 -23.12 -0.75
C CYS A 102 -2.19 -24.61 -0.65
N GLU A 103 -2.01 -25.23 0.52
CA GLU A 103 -2.31 -26.66 0.75
C GLU A 103 -3.81 -26.98 0.65
N ILE A 104 -4.68 -25.99 0.93
CA ILE A 104 -6.13 -26.17 0.93
C ILE A 104 -6.71 -25.99 -0.48
N THR A 105 -6.29 -24.95 -1.19
CA THR A 105 -6.87 -24.58 -2.49
C THR A 105 -6.05 -25.06 -3.69
N GLY A 106 -4.77 -25.41 -3.50
CA GLY A 106 -3.83 -25.74 -4.58
C GLY A 106 -3.36 -24.53 -5.40
N GLU A 107 -3.79 -23.32 -5.06
CA GLU A 107 -3.47 -22.10 -5.82
C GLU A 107 -2.14 -21.47 -5.39
N SER A 108 -1.45 -20.82 -6.34
CA SER A 108 -0.24 -20.06 -6.02
C SER A 108 -0.57 -18.73 -5.34
N TYR A 109 0.12 -18.41 -4.26
CA TYR A 109 -0.01 -17.14 -3.52
C TYR A 109 1.35 -16.55 -3.15
N TRP A 110 1.35 -15.28 -2.73
CA TRP A 110 2.53 -14.60 -2.20
C TRP A 110 2.57 -14.70 -0.69
N LYS A 111 3.43 -15.58 -0.16
CA LYS A 111 3.61 -15.76 1.28
C LYS A 111 4.55 -14.68 1.81
N PHE A 112 4.12 -13.99 2.86
CA PHE A 112 4.98 -13.06 3.59
C PHE A 112 6.14 -13.82 4.23
N ASN A 113 7.37 -13.37 4.01
CA ASN A 113 8.57 -14.09 4.44
C ASN A 113 9.07 -13.73 5.85
N GLY A 114 8.34 -12.88 6.60
CA GLY A 114 8.69 -12.48 7.96
C GLY A 114 9.79 -11.42 8.08
N LYS A 115 10.51 -11.08 7.00
CA LYS A 115 11.73 -10.27 7.08
C LYS A 115 11.47 -8.77 7.24
N TYR A 116 10.33 -8.25 6.78
CA TYR A 116 10.09 -6.80 6.77
C TYR A 116 10.18 -6.19 8.18
N TRP A 117 9.43 -6.73 9.14
CA TRP A 117 9.41 -6.19 10.50
C TRP A 117 10.75 -6.38 11.22
N GLN A 118 11.42 -7.51 11.01
CA GLN A 118 12.77 -7.76 11.53
C GLN A 118 13.83 -6.77 11.01
N GLN A 119 13.70 -6.31 9.76
CA GLN A 119 14.60 -5.30 9.20
C GLN A 119 14.22 -3.90 9.66
N ARG A 120 12.93 -3.60 9.77
CA ARG A 120 12.43 -2.33 10.30
C ARG A 120 12.91 -2.06 11.72
N GLU A 121 12.93 -3.07 12.59
CA GLU A 121 13.42 -2.96 13.97
C GLU A 121 14.91 -2.58 14.06
N LYS A 122 15.70 -2.80 13.00
CA LYS A 122 17.13 -2.44 12.96
C LYS A 122 17.39 -1.02 12.45
N ALA A 123 16.37 -0.36 11.89
CA ALA A 123 16.51 0.96 11.30
C ALA A 123 16.39 2.09 12.32
N GLY A 124 15.70 1.85 13.44
CA GLY A 124 15.65 2.75 14.60
C GLY A 124 16.52 2.26 15.75
#